data_AF-A0A6L8GB09-F1
#
_entry.id   AF-A0A6L8GB09-F1
#
_cell.length_a   1.000
_cell.length_b   1.000
_cell.length_c   1.000
_cell.angle_alpha   90.00
_cell.angle_beta   90.00
_cell.angle_gamma   90.00
#
_symmetry.space_group_name_H-M   'P 1'
#
loop_
_entity.id
_entity.type
_entity.pdbx_description
1 polymer ?
#
loop_
_entity_poly.entity_id
_entity_poly.type
_entity_poly.pdbx_seq_one_letter_code
_entity_poly.pdbx_strand_id
1 'polypeptide(L)'
;HHVHRWRGPGYGTRLGERLASEGLAGKFCKQLYGSPPELWETAVTGSKLAKCARAALSAWDSDAYDHVRWYFGWRDLPRWAGYSLGYAMVGRYIESSAGISAATLAHEPADTFRHVLEDMAR
;
A
#
# COMPACT_ATOMS: atom_id res chain seq x y z
N HIS A 1 -0.14 -14.50 -2.80
CA HIS A 1 0.71 -13.33 -3.11
C HIS A 1 2.01 -13.29 -2.29
N HIS A 2 1.99 -13.15 -0.95
CA HIS A 2 3.22 -12.92 -0.17
C HIS A 2 4.35 -13.94 -0.39
N VAL A 3 4.06 -15.24 -0.55
CA VAL A 3 5.07 -16.26 -0.89
C VAL A 3 5.84 -15.91 -2.18
N HIS A 4 5.16 -15.34 -3.18
CA HIS A 4 5.79 -14.91 -4.42
C HIS A 4 6.67 -13.67 -4.19
N ARG A 5 6.20 -12.72 -3.38
CA ARG A 5 6.95 -11.51 -3.01
C ARG A 5 8.18 -11.79 -2.15
N TRP A 6 8.15 -12.83 -1.31
CA TRP A 6 9.30 -13.34 -0.54
C TRP A 6 10.48 -13.80 -1.43
N ARG A 7 10.24 -14.12 -2.71
CA ARG A 7 11.30 -14.45 -3.68
C ARG A 7 11.94 -13.23 -4.34
N GLY A 8 11.41 -12.03 -4.10
CA GLY A 8 11.96 -10.76 -4.60
C GLY A 8 12.37 -9.85 -3.43
N PRO A 9 11.79 -8.65 -3.28
CA PRO A 9 12.18 -7.69 -2.24
C PRO A 9 11.74 -8.12 -0.82
N GLY A 10 10.98 -9.20 -0.68
CA GLY A 10 10.44 -9.61 0.61
C GLY A 10 9.24 -8.78 1.04
N TYR A 11 8.71 -9.10 2.23
CA TYR A 11 7.58 -8.36 2.79
C TYR A 11 7.95 -6.93 3.23
N GLY A 12 9.23 -6.68 3.50
CA GLY A 12 9.77 -5.40 3.91
C GLY A 12 9.99 -5.27 5.42
N THR A 13 10.83 -4.32 5.81
CA THR A 13 11.05 -3.87 7.18
C THR A 13 10.68 -2.39 7.36
N ARG A 14 10.69 -1.62 6.27
CA ARG A 14 10.32 -0.20 6.25
C ARG A 14 8.84 -0.01 5.95
N LEU A 15 8.30 1.14 6.35
CA LEU A 15 6.89 1.47 6.09
C LEU A 15 6.53 1.38 4.60
N GLY A 16 7.33 1.99 3.72
CA GLY A 16 7.04 2.00 2.27
C GLY A 16 6.96 0.59 1.67
N GLU A 17 7.87 -0.30 2.08
CA GLU A 17 7.88 -1.70 1.65
C GLU A 17 6.64 -2.45 2.11
N ARG A 18 6.18 -2.17 3.33
CA ARG A 18 4.98 -2.79 3.91
C ARG A 18 3.70 -2.28 3.23
N LEU A 19 3.63 -0.99 2.92
CA LEU A 19 2.53 -0.42 2.14
C LEU A 19 2.44 -1.05 0.75
N ALA A 20 3.58 -1.17 0.05
CA ALA A 20 3.64 -1.80 -1.27
C ALA A 20 3.25 -3.29 -1.19
N SER A 21 3.77 -4.02 -0.21
CA SER A 21 3.46 -5.44 -0.01
C SER A 21 1.98 -5.72 0.24
N GLU A 22 1.34 -4.93 1.10
CA GLU A 22 -0.09 -5.06 1.41
C GLU A 22 -0.96 -4.60 0.25
N GLY A 23 -0.60 -3.49 -0.40
CA GLY A 23 -1.31 -3.01 -1.58
C GLY A 23 -1.30 -4.02 -2.74
N LEU A 24 -0.14 -4.61 -3.04
CA LEU A 24 0.00 -5.65 -4.04
C LEU A 24 -0.78 -6.91 -3.66
N ALA A 25 -0.79 -7.31 -2.38
CA ALA A 25 -1.56 -8.45 -1.92
C ALA A 25 -3.07 -8.24 -2.15
N GLY A 26 -3.60 -7.10 -1.76
CA GLY A 26 -5.01 -6.76 -1.96
C GLY A 26 -5.40 -6.69 -3.44
N LYS A 27 -4.57 -6.03 -4.27
CA LYS A 27 -4.80 -5.95 -5.71
C LYS A 27 -4.68 -7.32 -6.40
N PHE A 28 -3.82 -8.20 -5.91
CA PHE A 28 -3.73 -9.57 -6.39
C PHE A 28 -4.99 -10.37 -6.06
N CYS A 29 -5.56 -10.23 -4.85
CA CYS A 29 -6.84 -10.85 -4.50
C CYS A 29 -7.96 -10.40 -5.44
N LYS A 30 -8.08 -9.08 -5.68
CA LYS A 30 -9.04 -8.53 -6.65
C LYS A 30 -8.81 -9.06 -8.07
N GLN A 31 -7.55 -9.15 -8.51
CA GLN A 31 -7.20 -9.69 -9.83
C GLN A 31 -7.63 -11.16 -9.98
N LEU A 32 -7.43 -11.98 -8.94
CA LEU A 32 -7.70 -13.41 -8.99
C LEU A 32 -9.19 -13.74 -8.88
N TYR A 33 -9.91 -13.02 -8.00
CA TYR A 33 -11.28 -13.36 -7.65
C TYR A 33 -12.34 -12.42 -8.23
N GLY A 34 -11.94 -11.27 -8.78
CA GLY A 34 -12.87 -10.24 -9.27
C GLY A 34 -13.74 -9.65 -8.17
N SER A 35 -13.40 -9.86 -6.89
CA SER A 35 -14.19 -9.42 -5.75
C SER A 35 -14.13 -7.90 -5.58
N PRO A 36 -15.16 -7.31 -4.93
CA PRO A 36 -15.02 -5.97 -4.36
C PRO A 36 -13.80 -5.90 -3.42
N PRO A 37 -13.24 -4.69 -3.20
CA PRO A 37 -12.22 -4.49 -2.18
C PRO A 37 -12.73 -4.87 -0.79
N GLU A 38 -11.84 -5.36 0.06
CA GLU A 38 -12.14 -5.66 1.45
C GLU A 38 -12.38 -4.38 2.26
N LEU A 39 -13.07 -4.51 3.40
CA LEU A 39 -13.42 -3.37 4.25
C LEU A 39 -12.20 -2.52 4.65
N TRP A 40 -11.07 -3.15 4.99
CA TRP A 40 -9.84 -2.47 5.39
C TRP A 40 -9.09 -1.80 4.22
N GLU A 41 -9.34 -2.23 2.99
CA GLU A 41 -8.72 -1.67 1.78
C GLU A 41 -9.34 -0.34 1.35
N THR A 42 -10.55 -0.04 1.84
CA THR A 42 -11.32 1.15 1.45
C THR A 42 -11.89 1.93 2.64
N ALA A 43 -11.50 1.59 3.87
CA ALA A 43 -11.98 2.26 5.07
C ALA A 43 -11.52 3.72 5.20
N VAL A 44 -10.37 4.06 4.62
CA VAL A 44 -9.80 5.42 4.67
C VAL A 44 -9.79 6.00 3.27
N THR A 45 -10.53 7.09 3.05
CA THR A 45 -10.71 7.72 1.73
C THR A 45 -10.61 9.23 1.80
N GLY A 46 -10.60 9.89 0.63
CA GLY A 46 -10.65 11.34 0.51
C GLY A 46 -9.53 12.06 1.26
N SER A 47 -9.88 13.15 1.95
CA SER A 47 -8.90 13.98 2.68
C SER A 47 -8.16 13.25 3.81
N LYS A 48 -8.76 12.21 4.40
CA LYS A 48 -8.09 11.37 5.41
C LYS A 48 -7.00 10.52 4.78
N LEU A 49 -7.25 9.97 3.59
CA LEU A 49 -6.26 9.20 2.84
C LEU A 49 -5.08 10.08 2.41
N ALA A 50 -5.34 11.30 1.95
CA ALA A 50 -4.29 12.27 1.61
C ALA A 50 -3.44 12.68 2.84
N LYS A 51 -4.06 12.84 4.01
CA LYS A 51 -3.33 13.05 5.28
C LYS A 51 -2.43 11.84 5.63
N CYS A 52 -2.93 10.62 5.45
CA CYS A 52 -2.14 9.41 5.66
C CYS A 52 -0.98 9.32 4.66
N ALA A 53 -1.19 9.71 3.39
CA ALA A 53 -0.14 9.76 2.37
C ALA A 53 1.01 10.69 2.79
N ARG A 54 0.70 11.92 3.25
CA ARG A 54 1.72 12.84 3.78
C ARG A 54 2.49 12.25 4.97
N ALA A 55 1.79 11.65 5.93
CA ALA A 55 2.44 11.00 7.06
C ALA A 55 3.32 9.82 6.64
N ALA A 56 2.91 9.06 5.62
CA ALA A 56 3.66 7.93 5.10
C ALA A 56 4.92 8.37 4.36
N LEU A 57 4.89 9.48 3.61
CA LEU A 57 6.08 10.03 2.96
C LEU A 57 7.17 10.40 3.98
N SER A 58 6.79 11.02 5.10
CA SER A 58 7.74 11.36 6.17
C SER A 58 8.34 10.14 6.88
N ALA A 59 7.67 8.99 6.82
CA ALA A 59 8.10 7.76 7.47
C ALA A 59 8.48 6.65 6.46
N TRP A 60 8.59 6.97 5.17
CA TRP A 60 8.69 5.98 4.08
C TRP A 60 9.84 4.99 4.29
N ASP A 61 11.01 5.54 4.62
CA ASP A 61 12.25 4.81 4.83
C ASP A 61 12.45 4.32 6.27
N SER A 62 11.50 4.59 7.17
CA SER A 62 11.61 4.22 8.58
C SER A 62 11.33 2.73 8.78
N ASP A 63 12.30 2.02 9.35
CA ASP A 63 12.19 0.66 9.87
C ASP A 63 11.66 0.60 11.32
N ALA A 64 11.77 1.71 12.05
CA ALA A 64 11.22 1.92 13.39
C ALA A 64 9.77 2.44 13.40
N TYR A 65 9.03 2.27 12.29
CA TYR A 65 7.65 2.73 12.20
C TYR A 65 6.74 1.92 13.14
N ASP A 66 5.75 2.58 13.75
CA ASP A 66 4.80 1.91 14.63
C ASP A 66 3.76 1.11 13.81
N HIS A 67 3.99 -0.20 13.67
CA HIS A 67 3.11 -1.10 12.92
C HIS A 67 1.66 -1.08 13.45
N VAL A 68 1.50 -1.03 14.77
CA VAL A 68 0.16 -1.02 15.39
C VAL A 68 -0.58 0.26 15.01
N ARG A 69 0.10 1.41 15.09
CA ARG A 69 -0.45 2.70 14.70
C ARG A 69 -0.91 2.72 13.24
N TRP A 70 -0.15 2.13 12.32
CA TRP A 70 -0.49 2.14 10.90
C TRP A 70 -1.60 1.16 10.51
N TYR A 71 -1.59 -0.06 11.06
CA TYR A 71 -2.48 -1.13 10.57
C TYR A 71 -3.69 -1.37 11.47
N PHE A 72 -3.58 -1.14 12.78
CA PHE A 72 -4.70 -1.28 13.73
C PHE A 72 -5.30 0.06 14.16
N GLY A 73 -4.65 1.16 13.82
CA GLY A 73 -5.09 2.51 14.16
C GLY A 73 -4.73 2.88 15.60
N TRP A 74 -4.12 4.04 15.76
CA TRP A 74 -3.78 4.57 17.08
C TRP A 74 -3.56 6.08 16.96
N ARG A 75 -4.01 6.82 17.99
CA ARG A 75 -3.87 8.28 18.09
C ARG A 75 -4.39 9.02 16.86
N ASP A 76 -3.49 9.41 15.98
CA ASP A 76 -3.69 10.32 14.85
C ASP A 76 -3.95 9.60 13.53
N LEU A 77 -3.75 8.28 13.46
CA LEU A 77 -4.07 7.47 12.28
C LEU A 77 -5.38 6.69 12.48
N PRO A 78 -6.29 6.70 11.47
CA PRO A 78 -7.47 5.86 11.49
C PRO A 78 -7.09 4.37 11.44
N ARG A 79 -7.98 3.51 11.94
CA ARG A 79 -7.85 2.07 11.78
C ARG A 79 -7.73 1.71 10.29
N TRP A 80 -6.80 0.81 9.99
CA TRP A 80 -6.49 0.34 8.64
C TRP A 80 -5.88 1.39 7.69
N ALA A 81 -5.28 2.46 8.23
CA ALA A 81 -4.58 3.46 7.41
C ALA A 81 -3.57 2.84 6.44
N GLY A 82 -2.71 1.93 6.91
CA GLY A 82 -1.71 1.26 6.07
C GLY A 82 -2.33 0.41 4.96
N TYR A 83 -3.40 -0.34 5.26
CA TYR A 83 -4.09 -1.16 4.26
C TYR A 83 -4.77 -0.31 3.19
N SER A 84 -5.58 0.66 3.60
CA SER A 84 -6.29 1.54 2.66
C SER A 84 -5.31 2.35 1.79
N LEU A 85 -4.22 2.84 2.40
CA LEU A 85 -3.20 3.62 1.69
C LEU A 85 -2.41 2.76 0.69
N GLY A 86 -1.93 1.59 1.10
CA GLY A 86 -1.21 0.67 0.22
C GLY A 86 -2.08 0.22 -0.96
N TYR A 87 -3.34 -0.13 -0.69
CA TYR A 87 -4.30 -0.55 -1.73
C TYR A 87 -4.56 0.56 -2.75
N ALA A 88 -4.78 1.79 -2.30
CA ALA A 88 -4.98 2.93 -3.19
C ALA A 88 -3.73 3.27 -4.01
N MET A 89 -2.55 3.27 -3.37
CA MET A 89 -1.25 3.56 -4.02
C MET A 89 -0.95 2.57 -5.15
N VAL A 90 -1.00 1.26 -4.85
CA VAL A 90 -0.73 0.23 -5.87
C VAL A 90 -1.84 0.20 -6.93
N GLY A 91 -3.09 0.47 -6.56
CA GLY A 91 -4.20 0.56 -7.49
C GLY A 91 -4.02 1.64 -8.54
N ARG A 92 -3.71 2.86 -8.10
CA ARG A 92 -3.45 4.00 -8.98
C ARG A 92 -2.25 3.75 -9.89
N TYR A 93 -1.20 3.10 -9.39
CA TYR A 93 -0.06 2.71 -10.22
C TYR A 93 -0.49 1.75 -11.34
N ILE A 94 -1.23 0.69 -11.02
CA ILE A 94 -1.74 -0.27 -12.02
C ILE A 94 -2.65 0.42 -13.04
N GLU A 95 -3.53 1.33 -12.60
CA GLU A 95 -4.45 2.07 -13.47
C GLU A 95 -3.73 3.04 -14.43
N SER A 96 -2.49 3.45 -14.11
CA SER A 96 -1.71 4.40 -14.91
C SER A 96 -0.94 3.78 -16.07
N SER A 97 -0.87 2.45 -16.18
CA SER A 97 -0.05 1.77 -17.20
C SER A 97 -0.76 0.53 -17.76
N ALA A 98 -0.78 0.40 -19.09
CA ALA A 98 -1.34 -0.77 -19.74
C ALA A 98 -0.42 -2.01 -19.58
N GLY A 99 -1.03 -3.18 -19.39
CA GLY A 99 -0.30 -4.46 -19.39
C GLY A 99 0.39 -4.84 -18.07
N ILE A 100 0.29 -4.03 -17.02
CA ILE A 100 0.78 -4.38 -15.68
C ILE A 100 -0.36 -4.85 -14.77
N SER A 101 -0.05 -5.73 -13.83
CA SER A 101 -0.97 -6.26 -12.83
C SER A 101 -0.27 -6.50 -11.50
N ALA A 102 -1.03 -6.73 -10.43
CA ALA A 102 -0.44 -7.05 -9.13
C ALA A 102 0.44 -8.31 -9.19
N ALA A 103 0.10 -9.28 -10.04
CA ALA A 103 0.90 -10.48 -10.26
C ALA A 103 2.27 -10.16 -10.91
N THR A 104 2.30 -9.30 -11.94
CA THR A 104 3.55 -8.95 -12.64
C THR A 104 4.45 -8.03 -11.81
N LEU A 105 3.85 -7.26 -10.90
CA LEU A 105 4.56 -6.30 -10.03
C LEU A 105 5.01 -6.91 -8.69
N ALA A 106 4.82 -8.22 -8.48
CA ALA A 106 5.09 -8.84 -7.19
C ALA A 106 6.55 -8.68 -6.71
N HIS A 107 7.49 -8.49 -7.63
CA HIS A 107 8.92 -8.31 -7.37
C HIS A 107 9.39 -6.85 -7.45
N GLU A 108 8.50 -5.92 -7.77
CA GLU A 108 8.85 -4.50 -7.82
C GLU A 108 9.21 -3.96 -6.41
N PRO A 109 10.30 -3.17 -6.30
CA PRO A 109 10.65 -2.51 -5.05
C PRO A 109 9.61 -1.47 -4.66
N ALA A 110 9.60 -1.09 -3.38
CA ALA A 110 8.64 -0.11 -2.86
C ALA A 110 8.73 1.23 -3.61
N ASP A 111 9.95 1.66 -3.95
CA ASP A 111 10.22 2.95 -4.58
C ASP A 111 9.55 3.11 -5.95
N THR A 112 9.24 2.00 -6.65
CA THR A 112 8.44 2.00 -7.87
C THR A 112 7.09 2.72 -7.66
N PHE A 113 6.51 2.63 -6.46
CA PHE A 113 5.19 3.19 -6.12
C PHE A 113 5.24 4.56 -5.45
N ARG A 114 6.43 5.05 -5.07
CA ARG A 114 6.59 6.25 -4.22
C ARG A 114 5.99 7.51 -4.85
N HIS A 115 6.21 7.72 -6.15
CA HIS A 115 5.66 8.89 -6.86
C HIS A 115 4.11 8.94 -6.81
N VAL A 116 3.44 7.79 -6.83
CA VAL A 116 1.98 7.73 -6.69
C VAL A 116 1.55 8.19 -5.30
N LEU A 117 2.32 7.84 -4.27
CA LEU A 117 2.08 8.31 -2.91
C LEU A 117 2.28 9.83 -2.79
N GLU A 118 3.28 10.39 -3.48
CA GLU A 118 3.52 11.84 -3.57
C GLU A 118 2.32 12.56 -4.19
N ASP A 119 1.76 12.02 -5.27
CA ASP A 119 0.57 12.57 -5.92
C ASP A 119 -0.69 12.43 -5.06
N MET A 120 -0.81 11.34 -4.29
CA MET A 120 -1.90 11.17 -3.31
C MET A 120 -1.82 12.14 -2.13
N ALA A 121 -0.63 12.69 -1.86
CA ALA A 121 -0.39 13.59 -0.74
C ALA A 121 -0.70 15.06 -1.05
N ARG A 122 -0.85 15.41 -2.33
CA ARG A 122 -1.29 16.73 -2.82
C ARG A 122 -2.76 16.97 -2.49
#